data_AF-A0A8H7SZP1-F1
#
_entry.id   AF-A0A8H7SZP1-F1
#
_cell.length_a   1.000
_cell.length_b   1.000
_cell.length_c   1.000
_cell.angle_alpha   90.00
_cell.angle_beta   90.00
_cell.angle_gamma   90.00
#
_symmetry.space_group_name_H-M   'P 1'
#
loop_
_entity.id
_entity.type
_entity.pdbx_description
1 polymer ?
#
loop_
_entity_poly.entity_id
_entity_poly.type
_entity_poly.pdbx_seq_one_letter_code
_entity_poly.pdbx_strand_id
1 'polypeptide(L)'
;MSEVAVVPETILDNGQGVIDFDVYFEMNEPPANLPEFEEKLSAFVEYHKATNNKVVFITSGGTTVPLENQTVRFIDNFSNGNRGATSAEYFLEAGYAVVFMHRQNSVLPYHRHYTHSNLGFLDYFEAKEDGSVQVCPQYATKMYQTLVKYQEAKKSNRILMLDFVTLPDYLFKLQSGTKILARLENRAMYYLAAAVSDFFIPSTKMAEHKIQSRDGGLTLTLDQVPKFLKPLVSHWASKGLIVSFKLETDTTLLVPKARQALTRYGHQVVIGNMLKTRKQTVTLITQHSQKVLALTKEQMNHDVEIESLIIPQLVQIHQNWIASGDTE
;
A
#
# COMPACT_ATOMS: atom_id res chain seq x y z
N MET A 1 -8.74 -27.81 -42.67
CA MET A 1 -7.86 -26.64 -42.69
C MET A 1 -8.31 -25.75 -41.55
N SER A 2 -7.58 -25.78 -40.45
CA SER A 2 -7.84 -25.00 -39.23
C SER A 2 -7.43 -23.55 -39.48
N GLU A 3 -8.37 -22.62 -39.33
CA GLU A 3 -8.10 -21.19 -39.30
C GLU A 3 -7.16 -20.87 -38.13
N VAL A 4 -5.96 -20.39 -38.47
CA VAL A 4 -5.03 -19.80 -37.53
C VAL A 4 -5.57 -18.40 -37.22
N ALA A 5 -6.03 -18.20 -35.99
CA ALA A 5 -6.37 -16.87 -35.50
C ALA A 5 -5.11 -16.00 -35.53
N VAL A 6 -5.11 -15.00 -36.40
CA VAL A 6 -4.06 -13.98 -36.49
C VAL A 6 -4.18 -13.10 -35.25
N VAL A 7 -3.27 -13.29 -34.29
CA VAL A 7 -3.10 -12.35 -33.18
C VAL A 7 -2.48 -11.07 -33.78
N PRO A 8 -3.09 -9.88 -33.58
CA PRO A 8 -2.57 -8.66 -34.19
C PRO A 8 -1.23 -8.28 -33.56
N GLU A 9 -0.17 -8.30 -34.36
CA GLU A 9 1.23 -8.06 -33.97
C GLU A 9 1.55 -6.58 -33.63
N THR A 10 0.55 -5.74 -33.31
CA THR A 10 0.70 -4.27 -33.30
C THR A 10 0.09 -3.51 -32.11
N ILE A 11 -0.22 -4.18 -30.99
CA ILE A 11 -0.72 -3.50 -29.77
C ILE A 11 0.32 -3.51 -28.62
N LEU A 12 1.38 -4.31 -28.74
CA LEU A 12 2.23 -4.69 -27.60
C LEU A 12 3.45 -3.79 -27.35
N ASP A 13 3.82 -2.92 -28.28
CA ASP A 13 5.08 -2.19 -28.18
C ASP A 13 4.96 -0.81 -28.83
N ASN A 14 5.06 0.24 -28.02
CA ASN A 14 5.27 1.60 -28.51
C ASN A 14 6.73 1.83 -28.99
N GLY A 15 7.47 0.76 -29.26
CA GLY A 15 8.90 0.78 -29.57
C GLY A 15 9.77 1.08 -28.35
N GLN A 16 9.23 0.92 -27.13
CA GLN A 16 9.93 1.20 -25.86
C GLN A 16 9.81 0.05 -24.85
N GLY A 17 9.15 -1.07 -25.17
CA GLY A 17 8.98 -2.21 -24.26
C GLY A 17 8.04 -1.95 -23.08
N VAL A 18 7.11 -1.00 -23.20
CA VAL A 18 6.12 -0.66 -22.16
C VAL A 18 4.75 -1.20 -22.56
N ILE A 19 4.25 -2.17 -21.79
CA ILE A 19 2.92 -2.75 -21.97
C ILE A 19 1.85 -1.74 -21.52
N ASP A 20 0.76 -1.62 -22.27
CA ASP A 20 -0.41 -0.81 -21.86
C ASP A 20 -1.09 -1.44 -20.63
N PHE A 21 -1.72 -0.62 -19.79
CA PHE A 21 -2.31 -1.12 -18.55
C PHE A 21 -3.52 -2.03 -18.79
N ASP A 22 -4.33 -1.79 -19.82
CA ASP A 22 -5.47 -2.66 -20.16
C ASP A 22 -4.96 -4.01 -20.67
N VAL A 23 -3.94 -3.97 -21.53
CA VAL A 23 -3.26 -5.18 -22.04
C VAL A 23 -2.68 -6.01 -20.89
N TYR A 24 -2.15 -5.38 -19.84
CA TYR A 24 -1.66 -6.11 -18.67
C TYR A 24 -2.75 -6.95 -18.01
N PHE A 25 -3.95 -6.39 -17.83
CA PHE A 25 -5.07 -7.13 -17.20
C PHE A 25 -5.66 -8.20 -18.13
N GLU A 26 -5.51 -8.07 -19.44
CA GLU A 26 -5.88 -9.11 -20.41
C GLU A 26 -4.87 -10.26 -20.44
N MET A 27 -3.59 -9.95 -20.26
CA MET A 27 -2.49 -10.94 -20.30
C MET A 27 -2.29 -11.71 -19.00
N ASN A 28 -2.84 -11.24 -17.89
CA ASN A 28 -2.69 -11.86 -16.57
C ASN A 28 -4.05 -12.30 -16.04
N GLU A 29 -4.09 -13.40 -15.28
CA GLU A 29 -5.33 -13.86 -14.67
C GLU A 29 -5.58 -13.13 -13.34
N PRO A 30 -6.85 -12.77 -13.04
CA PRO A 30 -7.20 -12.21 -11.75
C PRO A 30 -7.01 -13.27 -10.65
N PRO A 31 -6.65 -12.86 -9.42
CA PRO A 31 -6.52 -13.80 -8.30
C PRO A 31 -7.89 -14.40 -7.96
N ALA A 32 -7.92 -15.70 -7.61
CA ALA A 32 -9.16 -16.43 -7.34
C ALA A 32 -10.01 -15.81 -6.22
N ASN A 33 -9.40 -15.10 -5.27
CA ASN A 33 -10.10 -14.42 -4.18
C ASN A 33 -10.50 -12.97 -4.49
N LEU A 34 -10.38 -12.50 -5.74
CA LEU A 34 -10.82 -11.17 -6.13
C LEU A 34 -12.33 -10.93 -5.86
N PRO A 35 -13.26 -11.87 -6.17
CA PRO A 35 -14.68 -11.65 -5.89
C PRO A 35 -14.98 -11.43 -4.39
N GLU A 36 -14.34 -12.22 -3.51
CA GLU A 36 -14.48 -12.06 -2.06
C GLU A 36 -13.90 -10.72 -1.57
N PHE A 37 -12.77 -10.29 -2.14
CA PHE A 37 -12.19 -8.98 -1.89
C PHE A 37 -13.17 -7.86 -2.27
N GLU A 38 -13.78 -7.94 -3.45
CA GLU A 38 -14.73 -6.96 -3.98
C GLU A 38 -16.01 -6.87 -3.16
N GLU A 39 -16.53 -8.01 -2.72
CA GLU A 39 -17.72 -8.10 -1.87
C GLU A 39 -17.48 -7.39 -0.53
N LYS A 40 -16.41 -7.76 0.18
CA LYS A 40 -16.05 -7.17 1.48
C LYS A 40 -15.83 -5.67 1.38
N LEU A 41 -15.08 -5.23 0.36
CA LEU A 41 -14.80 -3.83 0.15
C LEU A 41 -16.05 -3.04 -0.24
N SER A 42 -16.89 -3.60 -1.10
CA SER A 42 -18.16 -2.96 -1.50
C SER A 42 -19.07 -2.77 -0.28
N ALA A 43 -19.26 -3.79 0.55
CA ALA A 43 -20.08 -3.68 1.76
C ALA A 43 -19.55 -2.59 2.71
N PHE A 44 -18.23 -2.52 2.91
CA PHE A 44 -17.59 -1.51 3.74
C PHE A 44 -17.77 -0.09 3.17
N VAL A 45 -17.62 0.07 1.86
CA VAL A 45 -17.80 1.35 1.18
C VAL A 45 -19.25 1.82 1.24
N GLU A 46 -20.24 0.95 0.99
CA GLU A 46 -21.66 1.33 1.08
C GLU A 46 -22.04 1.76 2.50
N TYR A 47 -21.53 1.07 3.52
CA TYR A 47 -21.73 1.47 4.92
C TYR A 47 -21.18 2.88 5.21
N HIS A 48 -19.95 3.19 4.76
CA HIS A 48 -19.35 4.51 4.97
C HIS A 48 -19.87 5.60 4.05
N LYS A 49 -20.44 5.22 2.91
CA LYS A 49 -21.20 6.12 2.06
C LYS A 49 -22.46 6.59 2.78
N ALA A 50 -23.21 5.66 3.37
CA ALA A 50 -24.45 5.94 4.11
C ALA A 50 -24.23 6.71 5.43
N THR A 51 -23.12 6.44 6.13
CA THR A 51 -22.77 7.13 7.39
C THR A 51 -21.96 8.42 7.20
N ASN A 52 -21.72 8.82 5.96
CA ASN A 52 -20.97 10.02 5.59
C ASN A 52 -19.54 10.09 6.16
N ASN A 53 -18.88 8.94 6.34
CA ASN A 53 -17.50 8.90 6.85
C ASN A 53 -16.48 9.17 5.72
N LYS A 54 -15.32 9.71 6.11
CA LYS A 54 -14.14 9.76 5.25
C LYS A 54 -13.43 8.41 5.29
N VAL A 55 -13.00 7.92 4.14
CA VAL A 55 -12.32 6.62 4.03
C VAL A 55 -10.95 6.81 3.40
N VAL A 56 -9.94 6.19 3.98
CA VAL A 56 -8.61 6.10 3.39
C VAL A 56 -8.30 4.66 2.97
N PHE A 57 -7.83 4.49 1.74
CA PHE A 57 -7.34 3.23 1.20
C PHE A 57 -5.83 3.22 1.23
N ILE A 58 -5.29 2.49 2.19
CA ILE A 58 -3.86 2.36 2.44
C ILE A 58 -3.37 1.09 1.77
N THR A 59 -2.33 1.22 0.94
CA THR A 59 -1.55 0.06 0.49
C THR A 59 -0.28 -0.06 1.31
N SER A 60 0.08 -1.26 1.80
CA SER A 60 1.24 -1.46 2.66
C SER A 60 2.00 -2.76 2.38
N GLY A 61 3.31 -2.78 2.61
CA GLY A 61 4.17 -3.94 2.36
C GLY A 61 4.70 -4.01 0.91
N GLY A 62 5.49 -5.03 0.62
CA GLY A 62 6.10 -5.28 -0.70
C GLY A 62 5.28 -6.25 -1.56
N THR A 63 5.35 -6.09 -2.88
CA THR A 63 4.86 -7.10 -3.83
C THR A 63 5.96 -8.12 -4.14
N THR A 64 5.57 -9.37 -4.39
CA THR A 64 6.48 -10.39 -4.93
C THR A 64 6.24 -10.62 -6.42
N VAL A 65 7.30 -11.00 -7.13
CA VAL A 65 7.26 -11.39 -8.55
C VAL A 65 7.74 -12.84 -8.64
N PRO A 66 6.84 -13.80 -8.91
CA PRO A 66 7.22 -15.19 -9.17
C PRO A 66 8.20 -15.31 -10.33
N LEU A 67 9.14 -16.25 -10.22
CA LEU A 67 10.03 -16.62 -11.32
C LEU A 67 9.49 -17.81 -12.14
N GLU A 68 8.58 -18.58 -11.54
CA GLU A 68 7.99 -19.80 -12.08
C GLU A 68 6.47 -19.83 -11.80
N ASN A 69 5.67 -20.43 -12.68
CA ASN A 69 4.21 -20.58 -12.48
C ASN A 69 3.92 -21.44 -11.24
N GLN A 70 4.63 -22.56 -11.10
CA GLN A 70 4.68 -23.32 -9.86
C GLN A 70 5.78 -22.75 -8.97
N THR A 71 5.43 -21.61 -8.36
CA THR A 71 6.38 -20.71 -7.70
C THR A 71 7.16 -21.41 -6.59
N VAL A 72 8.48 -21.46 -6.75
CA VAL A 72 9.43 -21.83 -5.69
C VAL A 72 10.28 -20.63 -5.31
N ARG A 73 10.55 -19.73 -6.27
CA ARG A 73 11.36 -18.54 -6.08
C ARG A 73 10.62 -17.30 -6.56
N PHE A 74 10.93 -16.17 -5.94
CA PHE A 74 10.37 -14.88 -6.31
C PHE A 74 11.35 -13.74 -6.01
N ILE A 75 11.17 -12.62 -6.70
CA ILE A 75 11.79 -11.34 -6.35
C ILE A 75 10.86 -10.62 -5.38
N ASP A 76 11.41 -9.99 -4.35
CA ASP A 76 10.65 -9.28 -3.33
C ASP A 76 11.11 -7.83 -3.23
N ASN A 77 10.15 -6.91 -3.16
CA ASN A 77 10.42 -5.51 -2.89
C ASN A 77 10.43 -5.27 -1.37
N PHE A 78 11.58 -4.87 -0.83
CA PHE A 78 11.74 -4.68 0.61
C PHE A 78 10.78 -3.63 1.19
N SER A 79 9.75 -4.11 1.90
CA SER A 79 8.90 -3.30 2.76
C SER A 79 8.20 -4.19 3.78
N ASN A 80 8.52 -4.01 5.05
CA ASN A 80 7.86 -4.73 6.13
C ASN A 80 6.44 -4.20 6.44
N GLY A 81 6.06 -3.08 5.83
CA GLY A 81 4.74 -2.44 5.99
C GLY A 81 4.62 -1.43 7.14
N ASN A 82 5.72 -1.12 7.87
CA ASN A 82 5.64 -0.32 9.11
C ASN A 82 4.95 1.03 8.90
N ARG A 83 5.35 1.76 7.85
CA ARG A 83 4.77 3.06 7.53
C ARG A 83 3.25 2.97 7.35
N GLY A 84 2.79 2.01 6.54
CA GLY A 84 1.36 1.84 6.30
C GLY A 84 0.60 1.48 7.58
N ALA A 85 1.12 0.52 8.36
CA ALA A 85 0.47 0.08 9.59
C ALA A 85 0.38 1.20 10.64
N THR A 86 1.47 1.94 10.84
CA THR A 86 1.49 3.11 11.71
C THR A 86 0.54 4.20 11.20
N SER A 87 0.55 4.49 9.89
CA SER A 87 -0.34 5.49 9.29
C SER A 87 -1.82 5.15 9.49
N ALA A 88 -2.18 3.88 9.38
CA ALA A 88 -3.55 3.41 9.61
C ALA A 88 -4.04 3.74 11.02
N GLU A 89 -3.20 3.54 12.05
CA GLU A 89 -3.54 3.88 13.44
C GLU A 89 -3.82 5.39 13.58
N TYR A 90 -2.94 6.24 13.06
CA TYR A 90 -3.14 7.69 13.12
C TYR A 90 -4.34 8.17 12.28
N PHE A 91 -4.65 7.52 11.15
CA PHE A 91 -5.87 7.83 10.39
C PHE A 91 -7.14 7.45 11.17
N LEU A 92 -7.14 6.30 11.85
CA LEU A 92 -8.24 5.90 12.73
C LEU A 92 -8.42 6.88 13.88
N GLU A 93 -7.33 7.37 14.48
CA GLU A 93 -7.37 8.42 15.50
C GLU A 93 -7.86 9.76 14.95
N ALA A 94 -7.55 10.08 13.70
CA ALA A 94 -8.06 11.26 12.99
C ALA A 94 -9.52 11.12 12.49
N GLY A 95 -10.23 10.06 12.87
CA GLY A 95 -11.64 9.85 12.57
C GLY A 95 -11.93 9.29 11.18
N TYR A 96 -10.93 8.78 10.46
CA TYR A 96 -11.16 8.07 9.20
C TYR A 96 -11.60 6.63 9.48
N ALA A 97 -12.30 6.06 8.50
CA ALA A 97 -12.30 4.62 8.31
C ALA A 97 -11.17 4.23 7.36
N VAL A 98 -10.58 3.06 7.58
CA VAL A 98 -9.37 2.60 6.91
C VAL A 98 -9.62 1.28 6.19
N VAL A 99 -9.40 1.27 4.88
CA VAL A 99 -9.16 0.04 4.12
C VAL A 99 -7.64 -0.18 4.09
N PHE A 100 -7.19 -1.25 4.72
CA PHE A 100 -5.78 -1.60 4.84
C PHE A 100 -5.46 -2.79 3.92
N MET A 101 -5.13 -2.49 2.66
CA MET A 101 -4.67 -3.47 1.69
C MET A 101 -3.18 -3.72 1.89
N HIS A 102 -2.79 -4.91 2.33
CA HIS A 102 -1.44 -5.16 2.84
C HIS A 102 -0.84 -6.47 2.36
N ARG A 103 0.48 -6.55 2.29
CA ARG A 103 1.15 -7.82 2.01
C ARG A 103 0.84 -8.82 3.12
N GLN A 104 0.41 -10.04 2.76
CA GLN A 104 0.21 -11.11 3.72
C GLN A 104 1.47 -11.32 4.59
N ASN A 105 1.27 -11.51 5.89
CA ASN A 105 2.34 -11.65 6.90
C ASN A 105 3.24 -10.41 7.08
N SER A 106 2.89 -9.25 6.50
CA SER A 106 3.52 -7.98 6.87
C SER A 106 2.91 -7.41 8.15
N VAL A 107 3.47 -6.31 8.66
CA VAL A 107 2.91 -5.68 9.86
C VAL A 107 1.50 -5.17 9.67
N LEU A 108 0.69 -5.39 10.70
CA LEU A 108 -0.69 -4.92 10.76
C LEU A 108 -0.83 -3.77 11.78
N PRO A 109 -1.79 -2.85 11.58
CA PRO A 109 -2.14 -1.84 12.55
C PRO A 109 -2.46 -2.49 13.90
N TYR A 110 -1.98 -1.89 14.98
CA TYR A 110 -2.03 -2.33 16.38
C TYR A 110 -1.22 -3.59 16.70
N HIS A 111 -1.15 -4.57 15.79
CA HIS A 111 -0.33 -5.77 15.99
C HIS A 111 1.18 -5.49 15.91
N ARG A 112 1.59 -4.50 15.12
CA ARG A 112 3.00 -4.10 14.91
C ARG A 112 3.78 -3.81 16.20
N HIS A 113 3.09 -3.46 17.29
CA HIS A 113 3.69 -3.23 18.61
C HIS A 113 4.24 -4.51 19.25
N TYR A 114 3.88 -5.69 18.71
CA TYR A 114 4.18 -7.01 19.28
C TYR A 114 4.75 -8.02 18.28
N THR A 115 4.82 -7.70 16.97
CA THR A 115 5.25 -8.66 15.92
C THR A 115 6.72 -8.55 15.49
N HIS A 116 7.41 -7.46 15.86
CA HIS A 116 8.83 -7.24 15.52
C HIS A 116 9.69 -6.84 16.72
N SER A 117 9.30 -7.32 17.91
CA SER A 117 10.16 -7.30 19.07
C SER A 117 11.12 -8.50 19.03
N ASN A 118 12.13 -8.51 19.89
CA ASN A 118 12.94 -9.70 20.16
C ASN A 118 12.16 -10.76 20.97
N LEU A 119 10.85 -10.56 21.15
CA LEU A 119 9.94 -11.41 21.92
C LEU A 119 9.00 -12.13 20.96
N GLY A 120 8.79 -13.42 21.18
CA GLY A 120 7.72 -14.18 20.57
C GLY A 120 6.37 -13.86 21.20
N PHE A 121 5.28 -14.29 20.54
CA PHE A 121 3.92 -14.10 21.03
C PHE A 121 3.73 -14.62 22.47
N LEU A 122 4.31 -15.77 22.81
CA LEU A 122 4.15 -16.39 24.12
C LEU A 122 4.92 -15.67 25.24
N ASP A 123 5.95 -14.88 24.92
CA ASP A 123 6.77 -14.18 25.91
C ASP A 123 6.02 -13.01 26.57
N TYR A 124 4.87 -12.62 26.02
CA TYR A 124 4.00 -11.60 26.60
C TYR A 124 3.11 -12.13 27.72
N PHE A 125 3.13 -13.45 27.97
CA PHE A 125 2.19 -14.12 28.85
C PHE A 125 2.89 -14.94 29.94
N GLU A 126 2.20 -15.11 31.05
CA GLU A 126 2.58 -16.00 32.14
C GLU A 126 1.41 -16.92 32.51
N ALA A 127 1.74 -18.17 32.84
CA ALA A 127 0.77 -19.15 33.31
C ALA A 127 0.47 -18.92 34.80
N LYS A 128 -0.80 -19.06 35.17
CA LYS A 128 -1.25 -19.03 36.57
C LYS A 128 -1.39 -20.42 37.14
N GLU A 129 -1.33 -20.53 38.47
CA GLU A 129 -1.55 -21.77 39.21
C GLU A 129 -2.96 -22.36 39.01
N ASP A 130 -3.94 -21.51 38.68
CA ASP A 130 -5.32 -21.92 38.36
C ASP A 130 -5.47 -22.50 36.94
N GLY A 131 -4.37 -22.61 36.18
CA GLY A 131 -4.35 -23.12 34.81
C GLY A 131 -4.73 -22.09 33.74
N SER A 132 -5.05 -20.85 34.11
CA SER A 132 -5.29 -19.76 33.17
C SER A 132 -3.98 -19.05 32.75
N VAL A 133 -4.08 -18.15 31.78
CA VAL A 133 -2.96 -17.36 31.27
C VAL A 133 -3.28 -15.88 31.43
N GLN A 134 -2.29 -15.08 31.81
CA GLN A 134 -2.40 -13.62 31.81
C GLN A 134 -1.24 -12.94 31.09
N VAL A 135 -1.45 -11.69 30.69
CA VAL A 135 -0.39 -10.84 30.16
C VAL A 135 0.55 -10.45 31.30
N CYS A 136 1.86 -10.55 31.08
CA CYS A 136 2.84 -10.17 32.10
C CYS A 136 2.66 -8.68 32.50
N PRO A 137 2.75 -8.33 33.80
CA PRO A 137 2.42 -6.98 34.29
C PRO A 137 3.14 -5.84 33.58
N GLN A 138 4.40 -6.04 33.17
CA GLN A 138 5.22 -5.03 32.48
C GLN A 138 4.68 -4.67 31.09
N TYR A 139 3.87 -5.54 30.46
CA TYR A 139 3.29 -5.30 29.13
C TYR A 139 1.80 -4.92 29.20
N ALA A 140 1.14 -5.24 30.31
CA ALA A 140 -0.31 -5.16 30.47
C ALA A 140 -0.89 -3.78 30.13
N THR A 141 -0.30 -2.69 30.64
CA THR A 141 -0.82 -1.33 30.41
C THR A 141 -0.80 -0.94 28.93
N LYS A 142 0.34 -1.12 28.25
CA LYS A 142 0.49 -0.77 26.83
C LYS A 142 -0.37 -1.69 25.95
N MET A 143 -0.44 -2.98 26.29
CA MET A 143 -1.28 -3.95 25.58
C MET A 143 -2.76 -3.65 25.72
N TYR A 144 -3.23 -3.30 26.92
CA TYR A 144 -4.61 -2.87 27.13
C TYR A 144 -4.95 -1.65 26.27
N GLN A 145 -4.13 -0.59 26.29
CA GLN A 145 -4.35 0.61 25.49
C GLN A 145 -4.44 0.31 23.98
N THR A 146 -3.55 -0.54 23.49
CA THR A 146 -3.49 -0.94 22.07
C THR A 146 -4.69 -1.80 21.69
N LEU A 147 -5.05 -2.76 22.55
CA LEU A 147 -6.18 -3.67 22.35
C LEU A 147 -7.51 -2.93 22.33
N VAL A 148 -7.73 -1.98 23.25
CA VAL A 148 -8.97 -1.18 23.28
C VAL A 148 -9.14 -0.38 21.98
N LYS A 149 -8.07 0.26 21.48
CA LYS A 149 -8.12 0.98 20.19
C LYS A 149 -8.45 0.05 19.02
N TYR A 150 -7.84 -1.13 18.98
CA TYR A 150 -8.10 -2.14 17.95
C TYR A 150 -9.54 -2.67 17.99
N GLN A 151 -10.02 -3.02 19.19
CA GLN A 151 -11.39 -3.51 19.40
C GLN A 151 -12.41 -2.44 19.03
N GLU A 152 -12.16 -1.18 19.38
CA GLU A 152 -13.02 -0.06 19.02
C GLU A 152 -13.05 0.15 17.50
N ALA A 153 -11.90 0.13 16.82
CA ALA A 153 -11.83 0.24 15.36
C ALA A 153 -12.63 -0.88 14.66
N LYS A 154 -12.58 -2.11 15.19
CA LYS A 154 -13.39 -3.23 14.68
C LYS A 154 -14.87 -3.08 14.98
N LYS A 155 -15.23 -2.78 16.23
CA LYS A 155 -16.62 -2.65 16.69
C LYS A 155 -17.35 -1.51 15.98
N SER A 156 -16.66 -0.41 15.73
CA SER A 156 -17.18 0.74 14.98
C SER A 156 -17.14 0.55 13.45
N ASN A 157 -16.76 -0.63 12.96
CA ASN A 157 -16.60 -0.95 11.54
C ASN A 157 -15.73 0.08 10.82
N ARG A 158 -14.61 0.51 11.42
CA ARG A 158 -13.71 1.53 10.85
C ARG A 158 -12.42 0.97 10.29
N ILE A 159 -12.16 -0.33 10.40
CA ILE A 159 -10.98 -0.96 9.82
C ILE A 159 -11.37 -2.21 9.03
N LEU A 160 -11.00 -2.25 7.75
CA LEU A 160 -11.09 -3.42 6.89
C LEU A 160 -9.68 -3.83 6.46
N MET A 161 -9.27 -5.05 6.78
CA MET A 161 -7.97 -5.59 6.37
C MET A 161 -8.17 -6.54 5.18
N LEU A 162 -7.45 -6.28 4.09
CA LEU A 162 -7.45 -7.08 2.86
C LEU A 162 -6.01 -7.40 2.50
N ASP A 163 -5.68 -8.62 2.13
CA ASP A 163 -4.31 -9.02 1.86
C ASP A 163 -4.01 -9.14 0.35
N PHE A 164 -2.72 -9.04 0.02
CA PHE A 164 -2.15 -9.44 -1.26
C PHE A 164 -0.80 -10.11 -1.06
N VAL A 165 -0.28 -10.77 -2.10
CA VAL A 165 1.08 -11.34 -2.08
C VAL A 165 1.89 -10.89 -3.29
N THR A 166 1.41 -11.22 -4.48
CA THR A 166 2.15 -11.01 -5.73
C THR A 166 1.81 -9.66 -6.36
N LEU A 167 2.62 -9.25 -7.33
CA LEU A 167 2.35 -8.05 -8.12
C LEU A 167 1.01 -8.12 -8.88
N PRO A 168 0.67 -9.21 -9.63
CA PRO A 168 -0.65 -9.32 -10.26
C PRO A 168 -1.80 -9.19 -9.26
N ASP A 169 -1.70 -9.90 -8.12
CA ASP A 169 -2.69 -9.86 -7.04
C ASP A 169 -2.91 -8.42 -6.53
N TYR A 170 -1.82 -7.72 -6.24
CA TYR A 170 -1.84 -6.30 -5.87
C TYR A 170 -2.51 -5.42 -6.93
N LEU A 171 -2.18 -5.58 -8.21
CA LEU A 171 -2.66 -4.71 -9.28
C LEU A 171 -4.15 -4.91 -9.57
N PHE A 172 -4.63 -6.16 -9.61
CA PHE A 172 -6.05 -6.46 -9.76
C PHE A 172 -6.87 -5.90 -8.58
N LYS A 173 -6.40 -6.14 -7.35
CA LYS A 173 -7.06 -5.63 -6.14
C LYS A 173 -6.98 -4.11 -6.03
N LEU A 174 -5.90 -3.48 -6.47
CA LEU A 174 -5.79 -2.02 -6.53
C LEU A 174 -6.77 -1.44 -7.55
N GLN A 175 -6.84 -2.02 -8.75
CA GLN A 175 -7.75 -1.56 -9.79
C GLN A 175 -9.21 -1.66 -9.33
N SER A 176 -9.63 -2.84 -8.89
CA SER A 176 -11.01 -3.03 -8.44
C SER A 176 -11.30 -2.21 -7.19
N GLY A 177 -10.37 -2.21 -6.22
CA GLY A 177 -10.53 -1.49 -4.97
C GLY A 177 -10.65 0.02 -5.15
N THR A 178 -9.88 0.61 -6.06
CA THR A 178 -9.98 2.05 -6.36
C THR A 178 -11.30 2.39 -7.05
N LYS A 179 -11.77 1.57 -7.99
CA LYS A 179 -13.08 1.73 -8.65
C LYS A 179 -14.24 1.63 -7.65
N ILE A 180 -14.18 0.70 -6.70
CA ILE A 180 -15.20 0.54 -5.65
C ILE A 180 -15.18 1.77 -4.72
N LEU A 181 -14.00 2.18 -4.25
CA LEU A 181 -13.85 3.30 -3.33
C LEU A 181 -14.25 4.65 -3.95
N ALA A 182 -14.12 4.80 -5.27
CA ALA A 182 -14.50 6.01 -6.01
C ALA A 182 -15.97 6.42 -5.82
N ARG A 183 -16.84 5.52 -5.38
CA ARG A 183 -18.24 5.81 -4.99
C ARG A 183 -18.37 6.80 -3.82
N LEU A 184 -17.28 7.01 -3.06
CA LEU A 184 -17.19 8.02 -1.99
C LEU A 184 -16.70 9.39 -2.48
N GLU A 185 -16.33 9.48 -3.76
CA GLU A 185 -15.86 10.70 -4.41
C GLU A 185 -14.71 11.38 -3.64
N ASN A 186 -14.84 12.68 -3.36
CA ASN A 186 -13.85 13.49 -2.66
C ASN A 186 -13.67 13.12 -1.19
N ARG A 187 -14.49 12.23 -0.61
CA ARG A 187 -14.30 11.69 0.75
C ARG A 187 -13.34 10.50 0.79
N ALA A 188 -12.92 10.00 -0.37
CA ALA A 188 -11.91 8.95 -0.48
C ALA A 188 -10.49 9.54 -0.58
N MET A 189 -9.60 9.03 0.26
CA MET A 189 -8.16 9.26 0.15
C MET A 189 -7.45 7.95 -0.22
N TYR A 190 -6.49 8.00 -1.13
CA TYR A 190 -5.65 6.87 -1.52
C TYR A 190 -4.23 7.11 -1.02
N TYR A 191 -3.76 6.28 -0.09
CA TYR A 191 -2.45 6.39 0.52
C TYR A 191 -1.56 5.22 0.09
N LEU A 192 -0.83 5.44 -1.00
CA LEU A 192 -0.16 4.39 -1.77
C LEU A 192 1.25 4.10 -1.26
N ALA A 193 1.36 3.54 -0.04
CA ALA A 193 2.63 3.28 0.65
C ALA A 193 3.25 1.89 0.39
N ALA A 194 2.70 1.09 -0.53
CA ALA A 194 3.25 -0.21 -0.87
C ALA A 194 4.53 -0.08 -1.72
N ALA A 195 5.47 -1.00 -1.52
CA ALA A 195 6.65 -1.12 -2.37
C ALA A 195 6.33 -2.04 -3.55
N VAL A 196 5.80 -1.44 -4.61
CA VAL A 196 5.39 -2.13 -5.83
C VAL A 196 6.62 -2.42 -6.70
N SER A 197 6.70 -3.63 -7.26
CA SER A 197 7.77 -4.02 -8.17
C SER A 197 7.71 -3.21 -9.47
N ASP A 198 8.86 -2.73 -9.93
CA ASP A 198 8.99 -1.97 -11.19
C ASP A 198 9.16 -2.88 -12.41
N PHE A 199 9.50 -4.15 -12.18
CA PHE A 199 9.74 -5.17 -13.20
C PHE A 199 9.01 -6.46 -12.84
N PHE A 200 8.62 -7.23 -13.85
CA PHE A 200 7.94 -8.52 -13.68
C PHE A 200 8.29 -9.49 -14.82
N ILE A 201 7.89 -10.75 -14.70
CA ILE A 201 7.96 -11.72 -15.80
C ILE A 201 6.51 -12.04 -16.19
N PRO A 202 6.09 -11.82 -17.45
CA PRO A 202 4.78 -12.28 -17.92
C PRO A 202 4.62 -13.79 -17.73
N SER A 203 3.44 -14.27 -17.35
CA SER A 203 3.16 -15.70 -17.15
C SER A 203 3.52 -16.56 -18.37
N THR A 204 3.31 -16.05 -19.58
CA THR A 204 3.67 -16.70 -20.85
C THR A 204 5.17 -16.86 -21.06
N LYS A 205 6.01 -16.06 -20.37
CA LYS A 205 7.47 -16.12 -20.39
C LYS A 205 8.06 -16.84 -19.16
N MET A 206 7.25 -17.21 -18.18
CA MET A 206 7.72 -17.94 -16.99
C MET A 206 7.97 -19.42 -17.29
N ALA A 207 8.92 -20.02 -16.58
CA ALA A 207 9.04 -21.47 -16.56
C ALA A 207 7.86 -22.06 -15.78
N GLU A 208 7.29 -23.17 -16.26
CA GLU A 208 6.19 -23.83 -15.56
C GLU A 208 6.62 -24.39 -14.20
N HIS A 209 7.80 -25.00 -14.14
CA HIS A 209 8.36 -25.63 -12.95
C HIS A 209 9.66 -24.96 -12.50
N LYS A 210 10.09 -25.29 -11.27
CA LYS A 210 11.34 -24.85 -10.65
C LYS A 210 12.52 -24.86 -11.64
N ILE A 211 13.12 -23.69 -11.85
CA ILE A 211 14.32 -23.53 -12.69
C ILE A 211 15.48 -24.35 -12.10
N GLN A 212 16.06 -25.23 -12.91
CA GLN A 212 17.12 -26.16 -12.51
C GLN A 212 18.49 -25.46 -12.48
N SER A 213 19.35 -25.85 -11.54
CA SER A 213 20.66 -25.22 -11.32
C SER A 213 21.83 -25.97 -11.96
N ARG A 214 21.59 -26.72 -13.05
CA ARG A 214 22.58 -27.65 -13.63
C ARG A 214 23.59 -26.97 -14.56
N ASP A 215 23.21 -25.84 -15.17
CA ASP A 215 23.93 -25.25 -16.29
C ASP A 215 24.78 -24.01 -15.92
N GLY A 216 25.13 -23.87 -14.63
CA GLY A 216 25.94 -22.74 -14.15
C GLY A 216 25.13 -21.49 -13.83
N GLY A 217 25.47 -20.35 -14.43
CA GLY A 217 24.87 -19.05 -14.11
C GLY A 217 23.40 -18.90 -14.52
N LEU A 218 22.63 -18.11 -13.77
CA LEU A 218 21.22 -17.80 -14.08
C LEU A 218 21.10 -16.36 -14.61
N THR A 219 20.52 -16.20 -15.79
CA THR A 219 20.14 -14.89 -16.36
C THR A 219 18.62 -14.76 -16.33
N LEU A 220 18.12 -13.67 -15.73
CA LEU A 220 16.69 -13.35 -15.71
C LEU A 220 16.43 -12.13 -16.61
N THR A 221 15.44 -12.24 -17.48
CA THR A 221 14.93 -11.12 -18.28
C THR A 221 13.58 -10.72 -17.72
N LEU A 222 13.42 -9.43 -17.40
CA LEU A 222 12.19 -8.90 -16.82
C LEU A 222 11.65 -7.77 -17.68
N ASP A 223 10.33 -7.74 -17.82
CA ASP A 223 9.60 -6.69 -18.50
C ASP A 223 9.26 -5.57 -17.51
N GLN A 224 9.16 -4.33 -17.98
CA GLN A 224 8.77 -3.21 -17.14
C GLN A 224 7.29 -3.28 -16.79
N VAL A 225 6.96 -3.03 -15.52
CA VAL A 225 5.57 -2.92 -15.07
C VAL A 225 4.94 -1.66 -15.65
N PRO A 226 3.73 -1.75 -16.24
CA PRO A 226 3.00 -0.59 -16.74
C PRO A 226 2.83 0.49 -15.67
N LYS A 227 2.73 1.76 -16.09
CA LYS A 227 2.57 2.87 -15.14
C LYS A 227 1.11 3.05 -14.74
N PHE A 228 0.65 2.26 -13.76
CA PHE A 228 -0.74 2.24 -13.27
C PHE A 228 -1.21 3.50 -12.51
N LEU A 229 -0.31 4.40 -12.08
CA LEU A 229 -0.72 5.65 -11.42
C LEU A 229 -1.54 6.57 -12.32
N LYS A 230 -1.21 6.62 -13.62
CA LYS A 230 -1.96 7.47 -14.56
C LYS A 230 -3.43 7.04 -14.69
N PRO A 231 -3.76 5.78 -15.02
CA PRO A 231 -5.16 5.34 -15.09
C PRO A 231 -5.87 5.39 -13.74
N LEU A 232 -5.17 5.17 -12.63
CA LEU A 232 -5.74 5.33 -11.28
C LEU A 232 -6.29 6.75 -11.09
N VAL A 233 -5.48 7.77 -11.40
CA VAL A 233 -5.88 9.18 -11.27
C VAL A 233 -6.97 9.55 -12.28
N SER A 234 -6.82 9.20 -13.56
CA SER A 234 -7.70 9.74 -14.59
C SER A 234 -9.02 8.99 -14.75
N HIS A 235 -9.07 7.69 -14.46
CA HIS A 235 -10.23 6.85 -14.76
C HIS A 235 -10.83 6.16 -13.54
N TRP A 236 -10.00 5.71 -12.59
CA TRP A 236 -10.50 4.84 -11.52
C TRP A 236 -10.93 5.62 -10.27
N ALA A 237 -10.27 6.73 -9.96
CA ALA A 237 -10.41 7.46 -8.70
C ALA A 237 -10.34 8.99 -8.84
N SER A 238 -10.88 9.53 -9.94
CA SER A 238 -10.66 10.93 -10.37
C SER A 238 -11.09 12.04 -9.40
N LYS A 239 -12.02 11.76 -8.49
CA LYS A 239 -12.50 12.73 -7.49
C LYS A 239 -11.82 12.61 -6.12
N GLY A 240 -11.08 11.55 -5.84
CA GLY A 240 -10.47 11.36 -4.53
C GLY A 240 -9.09 12.00 -4.41
N LEU A 241 -8.61 12.13 -3.18
CA LEU A 241 -7.26 12.64 -2.91
C LEU A 241 -6.23 11.50 -2.98
N ILE A 242 -5.29 11.57 -3.92
CA ILE A 242 -4.28 10.55 -4.16
C ILE A 242 -2.91 11.01 -3.63
N VAL A 243 -2.39 10.22 -2.68
CA VAL A 243 -1.12 10.42 -2.00
C VAL A 243 -0.18 9.27 -2.39
N SER A 244 0.93 9.60 -3.04
CA SER A 244 1.97 8.63 -3.42
C SER A 244 3.26 8.83 -2.63
N PHE A 245 4.15 7.85 -2.68
CA PHE A 245 5.45 7.90 -2.02
C PHE A 245 6.60 7.96 -3.03
N LYS A 246 7.63 8.73 -2.68
CA LYS A 246 8.88 8.76 -3.43
C LYS A 246 10.06 8.61 -2.49
N LEU A 247 10.75 7.49 -2.64
CA LEU A 247 12.01 7.21 -1.96
C LEU A 247 13.18 7.62 -2.87
N GLU A 248 14.09 8.45 -2.37
CA GLU A 248 15.33 8.81 -3.08
C GLU A 248 16.55 8.67 -2.16
N THR A 249 17.73 8.69 -2.78
CA THR A 249 19.03 8.67 -2.11
C THR A 249 19.82 9.97 -2.35
N ASP A 250 19.42 10.78 -3.33
CA ASP A 250 19.94 12.12 -3.61
C ASP A 250 18.90 13.20 -3.26
N THR A 251 19.28 14.11 -2.36
CA THR A 251 18.40 15.19 -1.88
C THR A 251 18.04 16.19 -2.97
N THR A 252 18.91 16.37 -3.97
CA THR A 252 18.68 17.32 -5.08
C THR A 252 17.62 16.82 -6.05
N LEU A 253 17.40 15.50 -6.11
CA LEU A 253 16.46 14.88 -7.04
C LEU A 253 15.04 14.70 -6.46
N LEU A 254 14.89 14.70 -5.13
CA LEU A 254 13.62 14.35 -4.48
C LEU A 254 12.46 15.24 -4.91
N VAL A 255 12.60 16.56 -4.77
CA VAL A 255 11.54 17.51 -5.12
C VAL A 255 11.29 17.57 -6.63
N PRO A 256 12.32 17.71 -7.50
CA PRO A 256 12.11 17.73 -8.95
C PRO A 256 11.40 16.47 -9.47
N LYS A 257 11.83 15.27 -9.04
CA LYS A 257 11.18 14.02 -9.45
C LYS A 257 9.76 13.88 -8.89
N ALA A 258 9.51 14.36 -7.67
CA ALA A 258 8.16 14.39 -7.10
C ALA A 258 7.23 15.29 -7.92
N ARG A 259 7.63 16.53 -8.24
CA ARG A 259 6.85 17.45 -9.08
C ARG A 259 6.65 16.92 -10.51
N GLN A 260 7.66 16.25 -11.06
CA GLN A 260 7.53 15.56 -12.34
C GLN A 260 6.48 14.44 -12.26
N ALA A 261 6.44 13.67 -11.17
CA ALA A 261 5.43 12.64 -10.96
C ALA A 261 4.02 13.22 -10.79
N LEU A 262 3.88 14.30 -10.02
CA LEU A 262 2.61 15.04 -9.87
C LEU A 262 2.09 15.50 -11.24
N THR A 263 2.95 16.12 -12.04
CA THR A 263 2.59 16.60 -13.40
C THR A 263 2.29 15.44 -14.35
N ARG A 264 3.08 14.36 -14.31
CA ARG A 264 2.93 13.20 -15.21
C ARG A 264 1.66 12.41 -14.95
N TYR A 265 1.29 12.24 -13.68
CA TYR A 265 0.18 11.37 -13.28
C TYR A 265 -1.07 12.14 -12.87
N GLY A 266 -0.96 13.41 -12.50
CA GLY A 266 -2.08 14.28 -12.11
C GLY A 266 -2.58 14.09 -10.66
N HIS A 267 -1.87 13.33 -9.84
CA HIS A 267 -2.23 13.14 -8.42
C HIS A 267 -1.80 14.35 -7.58
N GLN A 268 -2.32 14.44 -6.35
CA GLN A 268 -2.34 15.67 -5.57
C GLN A 268 -1.13 15.81 -4.64
N VAL A 269 -0.65 14.70 -4.04
CA VAL A 269 0.41 14.75 -3.03
C VAL A 269 1.45 13.66 -3.26
N VAL A 270 2.73 14.04 -3.17
CA VAL A 270 3.86 13.11 -3.03
C VAL A 270 4.47 13.29 -1.65
N ILE A 271 4.64 12.20 -0.92
CA ILE A 271 5.46 12.14 0.29
C ILE A 271 6.85 11.67 -0.11
N GLY A 272 7.78 12.62 -0.15
CA GLY A 272 9.18 12.37 -0.42
C GLY A 272 9.94 11.98 0.85
N ASN A 273 10.77 10.95 0.78
CA ASN A 273 11.63 10.57 1.90
C ASN A 273 13.00 10.09 1.45
N MET A 274 14.04 10.47 2.19
CA MET A 274 15.41 9.97 1.97
C MET A 274 15.60 8.63 2.66
N LEU A 275 16.24 7.66 1.99
CA LEU A 275 16.38 6.29 2.53
C LEU A 275 16.92 6.24 3.97
N LYS A 276 17.92 7.07 4.29
CA LYS A 276 18.61 7.10 5.59
C LYS A 276 17.81 7.79 6.69
N THR A 277 17.00 8.81 6.36
CA THR A 277 16.27 9.63 7.35
C THR A 277 14.76 9.46 7.27
N ARG A 278 14.26 8.46 6.52
CA ARG A 278 12.83 8.23 6.27
C ARG A 278 11.94 8.10 7.51
N LYS A 279 12.51 7.74 8.66
CA LYS A 279 11.80 7.65 9.95
C LYS A 279 11.79 8.96 10.75
N GLN A 280 12.60 9.94 10.34
CA GLN A 280 12.87 11.18 11.07
C GLN A 280 12.35 12.40 10.31
N THR A 281 12.47 12.39 8.99
CA THR A 281 12.10 13.51 8.13
C THR A 281 11.42 13.03 6.86
N VAL A 282 10.36 13.73 6.47
CA VAL A 282 9.71 13.59 5.17
C VAL A 282 9.39 14.97 4.60
N THR A 283 9.24 15.04 3.29
CA THR A 283 8.80 16.25 2.59
C THR A 283 7.44 15.97 1.94
N LEU A 284 6.41 16.69 2.37
CA LEU A 284 5.12 16.73 1.69
C LEU A 284 5.23 17.69 0.50
N ILE A 285 4.85 17.24 -0.69
CA ILE A 285 5.03 18.00 -1.94
C ILE A 285 3.68 18.00 -2.68
N THR A 286 3.14 19.18 -2.94
CA THR A 286 1.98 19.40 -3.85
C THR A 286 2.47 20.07 -5.13
N GLN A 287 1.57 20.35 -6.08
CA GLN A 287 1.96 21.01 -7.33
C GLN A 287 2.54 22.42 -7.11
N HIS A 288 2.12 23.11 -6.04
CA HIS A 288 2.47 24.51 -5.78
C HIS A 288 3.20 24.74 -4.47
N SER A 289 3.19 23.78 -3.54
CA SER A 289 3.83 23.92 -2.23
C SER A 289 4.77 22.74 -1.91
N GLN A 290 5.59 22.92 -0.88
CA GLN A 290 6.29 21.83 -0.23
C GLN A 290 6.47 22.16 1.25
N LYS A 291 6.40 21.14 2.11
CA LYS A 291 6.57 21.28 3.56
C LYS A 291 7.42 20.14 4.09
N VAL A 292 8.52 20.49 4.76
CA VAL A 292 9.37 19.52 5.46
C VAL A 292 8.78 19.26 6.83
N LEU A 293 8.58 17.99 7.16
CA LEU A 293 8.19 17.51 8.48
C LEU A 293 9.38 16.77 9.08
N ALA A 294 9.86 17.21 10.24
CA ALA A 294 10.98 16.60 10.92
C ALA A 294 10.69 16.44 12.41
N LEU A 295 11.01 15.27 12.96
CA LEU A 295 10.98 15.03 14.39
C LEU A 295 12.10 15.79 15.09
N THR A 296 11.81 16.35 16.26
CA THR A 296 12.85 16.91 17.13
C THR A 296 13.66 15.79 17.79
N LYS A 297 14.85 16.11 18.31
CA LYS A 297 15.66 15.15 19.09
C LYS A 297 14.89 14.60 20.28
N GLU A 298 14.14 15.45 20.97
CA GLU A 298 13.31 15.04 22.10
C GLU A 298 12.20 14.07 21.68
N GLN A 299 11.50 14.35 20.57
CA GLN A 299 10.50 13.45 20.02
C GLN A 299 11.09 12.08 19.64
N MET A 300 12.26 12.07 19.00
CA MET A 300 12.96 10.83 18.67
C MET A 300 13.38 10.05 19.92
N ASN A 301 13.79 10.73 20.99
CA ASN A 301 14.15 10.08 22.26
C ASN A 301 12.94 9.48 22.99
N HIS A 302 11.72 9.92 22.67
CA HIS A 302 10.47 9.39 23.20
C HIS A 302 9.74 8.47 22.19
N ASP A 303 10.46 7.95 21.20
CA ASP A 303 9.93 7.03 20.17
C ASP A 303 8.70 7.57 19.42
N VAL A 304 8.60 8.90 19.27
CA VAL A 304 7.54 9.53 18.48
C VAL A 304 7.71 9.14 17.01
N GLU A 305 6.60 8.77 16.38
CA GLU A 305 6.59 8.29 15.00
C GLU A 305 6.35 9.45 14.03
N ILE A 306 7.07 9.48 12.90
CA ILE A 306 6.94 10.56 11.91
C ILE A 306 5.51 10.66 11.34
N GLU A 307 4.77 9.56 11.32
CA GLU A 307 3.36 9.49 10.92
C GLU A 307 2.46 10.41 11.78
N SER A 308 2.82 10.66 13.04
CA SER A 308 2.12 11.64 13.90
C SER A 308 2.18 13.06 13.36
N LEU A 309 3.20 13.39 12.53
CA LEU A 309 3.29 14.66 11.82
C LEU A 309 2.67 14.59 10.43
N ILE A 310 2.77 13.45 9.75
CA ILE A 310 2.25 13.26 8.38
C ILE A 310 0.73 13.33 8.37
N ILE A 311 0.07 12.54 9.22
CA ILE A 311 -1.37 12.35 9.12
C ILE A 311 -2.14 13.65 9.36
N PRO A 312 -1.84 14.48 10.38
CA PRO A 312 -2.54 15.77 10.54
C PRO A 312 -2.42 16.69 9.32
N GLN A 313 -1.27 16.70 8.63
CA GLN A 313 -1.10 17.49 7.41
C GLN A 313 -1.95 16.95 6.25
N LEU A 314 -2.00 15.63 6.07
CA LEU A 314 -2.86 15.01 5.05
C LEU A 314 -4.34 15.22 5.35
N VAL A 315 -4.73 15.20 6.63
CA VAL A 315 -6.11 15.50 7.06
C VAL A 315 -6.49 16.91 6.65
N GLN A 316 -5.61 17.89 6.87
CA GLN A 316 -5.84 19.28 6.44
C GLN A 316 -5.95 19.40 4.92
N ILE A 317 -5.01 18.80 4.17
CA ILE A 317 -5.05 18.81 2.70
C ILE A 317 -6.34 18.18 2.18
N HIS A 318 -6.80 17.07 2.80
CA HIS A 318 -8.03 16.42 2.38
C HIS A 318 -9.29 17.23 2.74
N GLN A 319 -9.27 17.99 3.83
CA GLN A 319 -10.35 18.93 4.14
C GLN A 319 -10.46 20.02 3.08
N ASN A 320 -9.32 20.59 2.65
CA ASN A 320 -9.27 21.55 1.56
C ASN A 320 -9.78 20.92 0.24
N TRP A 321 -9.32 19.70 -0.07
CA TRP A 321 -9.75 18.96 -1.25
C TRP A 321 -11.26 18.70 -1.28
N ILE A 322 -11.84 18.34 -0.14
CA ILE A 322 -13.30 18.15 -0.01
C ILE A 322 -14.04 19.48 -0.21
N ALA A 323 -13.48 20.60 0.28
CA ALA A 323 -14.14 21.90 0.27
C ALA A 323 -14.06 22.62 -1.08
N SER A 324 -12.91 22.59 -1.76
CA SER A 324 -12.66 23.37 -2.99
C SER A 324 -12.17 22.52 -4.17
N GLY A 325 -11.71 21.30 -3.95
CA GLY A 325 -10.97 20.54 -4.95
C GLY A 325 -9.51 20.99 -5.09
N ASP A 326 -8.99 21.77 -4.15
CA ASP A 326 -7.59 22.21 -4.10
C ASP A 326 -6.85 21.59 -2.92
N THR A 327 -5.51 21.54 -3.00
CA THR A 327 -4.67 21.00 -1.92
C THR A 327 -4.31 22.01 -0.84
N GLU A 328 -4.55 23.30 -1.08
CA GLU A 328 -4.12 24.43 -0.25
C GLU A 328 -5.25 25.08 0.54
#